data_AF-A0A514XNN6-F1
#
_entry.id   AF-A0A514XNN6-F1
#
_cell.length_a   1.000
_cell.length_b   1.000
_cell.length_c   1.000
_cell.angle_alpha   90.00
_cell.angle_beta   90.00
_cell.angle_gamma   90.00
#
_symmetry.space_group_name_H-M   'P 1'
#
loop_
_entity.id
_entity.type
_entity.pdbx_description
1 polymer ?
#
loop_
_entity_poly.entity_id
_entity_poly.type
_entity_poly.pdbx_seq_one_letter_code
_entity_poly.pdbx_strand_id
1 'polypeptide(L)'
;MFEDSPLNNLLWIEELLPPGYDAAPKHGGMAYYLDMKLVLILVERKGLYEHKGVSYPFELYNGAIFPVEKKAQNAFFLKYLFLENHPANKDWLYIPAENEDFEDQVKQLMREIAKHNPLLGLTVKFDGPKVKSDTSKAKSKSGKKIRATKKSENAYFLSIAKKPVK
;
A
#
# COMPACT_ATOMS: atom_id res chain seq x y z
N MET A 1 0.86 -22.91 -2.91
CA MET A 1 -0.54 -22.73 -3.34
C MET A 1 -1.21 -21.90 -2.27
N PHE A 2 -1.81 -20.77 -2.63
CA PHE A 2 -2.50 -19.90 -1.68
C PHE A 2 -3.96 -20.36 -1.66
N GLU A 3 -4.42 -20.91 -0.55
CA GLU A 3 -5.84 -21.13 -0.35
C GLU A 3 -6.46 -19.77 -0.04
N ASP A 4 -7.29 -19.26 -0.95
CA ASP A 4 -8.15 -18.12 -0.70
C ASP A 4 -9.21 -18.56 0.33
N SER A 5 -8.87 -18.50 1.62
CA SER A 5 -9.86 -18.69 2.67
C SER A 5 -10.86 -17.54 2.62
N PRO A 6 -12.18 -17.82 2.51
CA PRO A 6 -13.18 -16.76 2.54
C PRO A 6 -13.12 -16.06 3.90
N LEU A 7 -13.25 -14.73 3.88
CA LEU A 7 -13.46 -13.93 5.09
C LEU A 7 -14.78 -14.39 5.72
N ASN A 8 -14.78 -14.73 7.01
CA ASN A 8 -15.97 -15.20 7.72
C ASN A 8 -16.32 -14.32 8.92
N ASN A 9 -15.33 -13.73 9.59
CA ASN A 9 -15.51 -13.03 10.87
C ASN A 9 -15.43 -11.50 10.75
N LEU A 10 -14.81 -10.97 9.69
CA LEU A 10 -14.56 -9.55 9.48
C LEU A 10 -15.51 -8.91 8.46
N LEU A 11 -16.35 -9.72 7.79
CA LEU A 11 -17.25 -9.22 6.74
C LEU A 11 -18.25 -8.18 7.23
N TRP A 12 -18.61 -8.16 8.53
CA TRP A 12 -19.48 -7.12 9.08
C TRP A 12 -18.91 -5.70 8.90
N ILE A 13 -17.58 -5.56 8.73
CA ILE A 13 -16.92 -4.27 8.48
C ILE A 13 -17.34 -3.72 7.10
N GLU A 14 -17.65 -4.59 6.15
CA GLU A 14 -18.13 -4.21 4.81
C GLU A 14 -19.45 -3.43 4.88
N GLU A 15 -20.32 -3.77 5.83
CA GLU A 15 -21.60 -3.09 6.04
C GLU A 15 -21.42 -1.63 6.52
N LEU A 16 -20.25 -1.29 7.04
CA LEU A 16 -19.91 0.06 7.48
C LEU A 16 -19.29 0.93 6.37
N LEU A 17 -18.96 0.35 5.21
CA LEU A 17 -18.41 1.11 4.09
C LEU A 17 -19.48 2.01 3.46
N PRO A 18 -19.11 3.23 3.02
CA PRO A 18 -20.00 4.06 2.23
C PRO A 18 -20.34 3.37 0.89
N PRO A 19 -21.52 3.63 0.31
CA PRO A 19 -21.92 3.02 -0.96
C PRO A 19 -20.99 3.44 -2.11
N GLY A 20 -20.90 2.61 -3.15
CA GLY A 20 -20.07 2.89 -4.33
C GLY A 20 -18.61 2.49 -4.21
N TYR A 21 -18.29 1.55 -3.31
CA TYR A 21 -16.97 0.94 -3.24
C TYR A 21 -16.81 -0.16 -4.30
N ASP A 22 -15.57 -0.40 -4.74
CA ASP A 22 -15.17 -1.59 -5.46
C ASP A 22 -14.43 -2.55 -4.50
N ALA A 23 -14.50 -3.85 -4.74
CA ALA A 23 -13.79 -4.86 -3.96
C ALA A 23 -12.95 -5.78 -4.87
N ALA A 24 -11.78 -6.18 -4.40
CA ALA A 24 -10.94 -7.16 -5.11
C ALA A 24 -10.14 -8.03 -4.13
N PRO A 25 -9.97 -9.34 -4.42
CA PRO A 25 -9.14 -10.23 -3.60
C PRO A 25 -7.70 -9.72 -3.52
N LYS A 26 -7.15 -9.65 -2.30
CA LYS A 26 -5.77 -9.18 -2.08
C LYS A 26 -5.17 -9.75 -0.80
N HIS A 27 -3.94 -10.25 -0.88
CA HIS A 27 -3.17 -10.79 0.25
C HIS A 27 -3.88 -11.90 1.04
N GLY A 28 -4.73 -12.70 0.39
CA GLY A 28 -5.51 -13.76 1.06
C GLY A 28 -6.73 -13.24 1.83
N GLY A 29 -7.20 -12.05 1.49
CA GLY A 29 -8.45 -11.46 1.99
C GLY A 29 -9.08 -10.55 0.94
N MET A 30 -9.74 -9.47 1.36
CA MET A 30 -10.47 -8.56 0.48
C MET A 30 -9.97 -7.12 0.62
N ALA A 31 -9.66 -6.49 -0.50
CA ALA A 31 -9.31 -5.07 -0.57
C ALA A 31 -10.50 -4.27 -1.08
N TYR A 32 -10.78 -3.14 -0.43
CA TYR A 32 -11.88 -2.25 -0.75
C TYR A 32 -11.35 -0.89 -1.24
N TYR A 33 -11.97 -0.39 -2.30
CA TYR A 33 -11.58 0.82 -2.99
C TYR A 33 -12.74 1.81 -3.02
N LEU A 34 -12.45 3.08 -2.75
CA LEU A 34 -13.39 4.18 -2.82
C LEU A 34 -12.72 5.34 -3.55
N ASP A 35 -13.38 5.95 -4.53
CA ASP A 35 -12.83 7.07 -5.31
C ASP A 35 -11.42 6.80 -5.89
N MET A 36 -11.20 5.59 -6.42
CA MET A 36 -9.89 5.09 -6.90
C MET A 36 -8.77 5.03 -5.85
N LYS A 37 -9.11 5.10 -4.56
CA LYS A 37 -8.19 4.90 -3.45
C LYS A 37 -8.44 3.56 -2.78
N LEU A 38 -7.38 2.84 -2.48
CA LEU A 38 -7.44 1.66 -1.62
C LEU A 38 -7.57 2.14 -0.17
N VAL A 39 -8.73 1.90 0.46
CA VAL A 39 -9.06 2.46 1.79
C VAL A 39 -9.02 1.42 2.90
N LEU A 40 -9.26 0.14 2.59
CA LEU A 40 -9.32 -0.94 3.56
C LEU A 40 -8.84 -2.25 2.92
N ILE A 41 -8.13 -3.07 3.68
CA ILE A 41 -7.90 -4.47 3.37
C ILE A 41 -8.29 -5.28 4.61
N LEU A 42 -9.17 -6.25 4.45
CA LEU A 42 -9.53 -7.22 5.46
C LEU A 42 -8.81 -8.53 5.17
N VAL A 43 -8.17 -9.11 6.18
CA VAL A 43 -7.47 -10.39 6.05
C VAL A 43 -7.77 -11.24 7.28
N GLU A 44 -8.11 -12.52 7.07
CA GLU A 44 -8.41 -13.49 8.14
C GLU A 44 -7.50 -14.71 8.04
N ARG A 45 -6.22 -14.50 8.32
CA ARG A 45 -5.20 -15.53 8.29
C ARG A 45 -4.53 -15.63 9.66
N LYS A 46 -4.90 -16.69 10.37
CA LYS A 46 -4.38 -17.01 11.70
C LYS A 46 -3.00 -17.66 11.67
N GLY A 47 -2.27 -17.55 12.76
CA GLY A 47 -1.04 -18.28 13.03
C GLY A 47 0.24 -17.67 12.46
N LEU A 48 0.19 -16.48 11.84
CA LEU A 48 1.40 -15.80 11.38
C LEU A 48 1.77 -14.63 12.29
N TYR A 49 2.81 -14.81 13.10
CA TYR A 49 3.33 -13.81 14.03
C TYR A 49 4.73 -13.30 13.65
N GLU A 50 5.37 -13.91 12.63
CA GLU A 50 6.74 -13.58 12.23
C GLU A 50 6.79 -12.95 10.84
N HIS A 51 7.58 -11.88 10.71
CA HIS A 51 7.92 -11.28 9.42
C HIS A 51 9.40 -10.91 9.36
N LYS A 52 10.12 -11.44 8.37
CA LYS A 52 11.56 -11.18 8.14
C LYS A 52 12.44 -11.42 9.38
N GLY A 53 12.17 -12.48 10.14
CA GLY A 53 12.95 -12.82 11.34
C GLY A 53 12.59 -12.04 12.59
N VAL A 54 11.52 -11.23 12.56
CA VAL A 54 11.01 -10.49 13.72
C VAL A 54 9.64 -11.04 14.10
N SER A 55 9.49 -11.44 15.38
CA SER A 55 8.23 -11.90 15.95
C SER A 55 7.45 -10.73 16.56
N TYR A 56 6.13 -10.75 16.37
CA TYR A 56 5.19 -9.75 16.84
C TYR A 56 4.22 -10.36 17.86
N PRO A 57 3.70 -9.58 18.83
CA PRO A 57 2.78 -10.08 19.84
C PRO A 57 1.34 -10.28 19.35
N PHE A 58 1.08 -10.03 18.06
CA PHE A 58 -0.24 -10.12 17.43
C PHE A 58 -0.14 -10.82 16.07
N GLU A 59 -1.27 -11.36 15.61
CA GLU A 59 -1.36 -11.98 14.29
C GLU A 59 -1.25 -10.94 13.18
N LEU A 60 -0.30 -11.14 12.26
CA LEU A 60 0.02 -10.16 11.23
C LEU A 60 -1.03 -10.04 10.13
N TYR A 61 -1.79 -11.10 9.88
CA TYR A 61 -2.74 -11.13 8.77
C TYR A 61 -4.13 -11.54 9.23
N ASN A 62 -4.52 -11.20 10.46
CA ASN A 62 -5.86 -11.42 10.99
C ASN A 62 -6.41 -10.13 11.61
N GLY A 63 -7.02 -9.29 10.78
CA GLY A 63 -7.48 -7.97 11.19
C GLY A 63 -7.77 -7.02 10.03
N ALA A 64 -7.86 -5.73 10.36
CA ALA A 64 -8.17 -4.65 9.44
C ALA A 64 -6.92 -3.81 9.14
N ILE A 65 -6.59 -3.68 7.86
CA ILE A 65 -5.47 -2.87 7.37
C ILE A 65 -6.01 -1.61 6.70
N PHE A 66 -5.51 -0.45 7.12
CA PHE A 66 -5.85 0.87 6.60
C PHE A 66 -4.65 1.48 5.89
N PRO A 67 -4.61 1.48 4.55
CA PRO A 67 -3.51 2.08 3.82
C PRO A 67 -3.56 3.61 3.93
N VAL A 68 -2.43 4.21 4.30
CA VAL A 68 -2.32 5.65 4.55
C VAL A 68 -1.00 6.15 3.97
N GLU A 69 -1.01 7.32 3.34
CA GLU A 69 0.25 7.90 2.85
C GLU A 69 1.23 8.14 4.00
N LYS A 70 2.50 7.83 3.79
CA LYS A 70 3.56 8.02 4.79
C LYS A 70 3.57 9.40 5.47
N LYS A 71 3.23 10.46 4.74
CA LYS A 71 3.16 11.83 5.27
C LYS A 71 2.01 12.04 6.25
N ALA A 72 0.91 11.32 6.06
CA ALA A 72 -0.29 11.39 6.89
C ALA A 72 -0.23 10.48 8.12
N GLN A 73 0.60 9.44 8.11
CA GLN A 73 0.67 8.47 9.21
C GLN A 73 0.94 9.09 10.58
N ASN A 74 1.84 10.06 10.68
CA ASN A 74 2.13 10.73 11.95
C ASN A 74 0.89 11.41 12.54
N ALA A 75 0.04 12.00 11.68
CA ALA A 75 -1.21 12.61 12.13
C ALA A 75 -2.21 11.55 12.61
N PHE A 76 -2.27 10.39 11.95
CA PHE A 76 -3.09 9.27 12.41
C PHE A 76 -2.59 8.69 13.73
N PHE A 77 -1.29 8.50 13.93
CA PHE A 77 -0.75 8.02 15.22
C PHE A 77 -1.05 8.97 16.37
N LEU A 78 -0.97 10.29 16.14
CA LEU A 78 -1.32 11.27 17.17
C LEU A 78 -2.81 11.27 17.54
N LYS A 79 -3.69 10.94 16.58
CA LYS A 79 -5.14 10.91 16.78
C LYS A 79 -5.66 9.55 17.27
N TYR A 80 -5.03 8.47 16.85
CA TYR A 80 -5.44 7.09 17.07
C TYR A 80 -4.25 6.27 17.57
N LEU A 81 -4.05 6.29 18.89
CA LEU A 81 -2.91 5.63 19.56
C LEU A 81 -2.95 4.10 19.48
N PHE A 82 -4.11 3.52 19.17
CA PHE A 82 -4.29 2.08 19.00
C PHE A 82 -3.85 1.54 17.64
N LEU A 83 -3.59 2.43 16.68
CA LEU A 83 -3.13 2.00 15.36
C LEU A 83 -1.69 1.51 15.46
N GLU A 84 -1.41 0.41 14.79
CA GLU A 84 -0.06 -0.15 14.68
C GLU A 84 0.45 -0.08 13.25
N ASN A 85 1.77 -0.03 13.07
CA ASN A 85 2.37 -0.17 11.74
C ASN A 85 2.39 -1.64 11.34
N HIS A 86 1.83 -1.95 10.17
CA HIS A 86 1.89 -3.31 9.65
C HIS A 86 3.32 -3.66 9.18
N PRO A 87 3.92 -4.78 9.59
CA PRO A 87 5.32 -5.07 9.29
C PRO A 87 5.60 -5.36 7.80
N ALA A 88 4.60 -5.86 7.07
CA ALA A 88 4.73 -6.11 5.64
C ALA A 88 4.90 -4.83 4.79
N ASN A 89 4.28 -3.71 5.21
CA ASN A 89 4.35 -2.45 4.50
C ASN A 89 4.29 -1.27 5.46
N LYS A 90 5.26 -0.37 5.35
CA LYS A 90 5.37 0.82 6.19
C LYS A 90 4.23 1.81 6.00
N ASP A 91 3.49 1.74 4.88
CA ASP A 91 2.38 2.64 4.56
C ASP A 91 1.01 2.06 5.01
N TRP A 92 1.02 0.98 5.79
CA TRP A 92 -0.19 0.32 6.26
C TRP A 92 -0.32 0.45 7.77
N LEU A 93 -1.45 1.02 8.20
CA LEU A 93 -1.88 0.99 9.58
C LEU A 93 -2.72 -0.25 9.80
N TYR A 94 -2.69 -0.81 11.00
CA TYR A 94 -3.27 -2.12 11.30
C TYR A 94 -3.97 -2.14 12.64
N ILE A 95 -5.08 -2.87 12.68
CA ILE A 95 -5.82 -3.21 13.90
C ILE A 95 -5.97 -4.75 13.91
N PRO A 96 -5.32 -5.47 14.85
CA PRO A 96 -5.47 -6.91 14.99
C PRO A 96 -6.89 -7.29 15.43
N ALA A 97 -7.45 -8.36 14.86
CA ALA A 97 -8.79 -8.86 15.21
C ALA A 97 -8.89 -9.39 16.65
N GLU A 98 -7.76 -9.73 17.27
CA GLU A 98 -7.68 -10.20 18.66
C GLU A 98 -7.74 -9.07 19.69
N ASN A 99 -7.72 -7.80 19.25
CA ASN A 99 -7.80 -6.65 20.14
C ASN A 99 -9.18 -6.57 20.83
N GLU A 100 -9.23 -6.32 22.13
CA GLU A 100 -10.47 -6.25 22.90
C GLU A 100 -11.41 -5.15 22.38
N ASP A 101 -10.84 -4.00 22.01
CA ASP A 101 -11.57 -2.84 21.49
C ASP A 101 -11.69 -2.85 19.95
N PHE A 102 -11.42 -3.99 19.29
CA PHE A 102 -11.32 -4.08 17.83
C PHE A 102 -12.52 -3.47 17.11
N GLU A 103 -13.73 -3.83 17.53
CA GLU A 103 -14.97 -3.39 16.88
C GLU A 103 -15.14 -1.87 16.94
N ASP A 104 -14.91 -1.27 18.11
CA ASP A 104 -15.04 0.17 18.32
C ASP A 104 -13.95 0.96 17.60
N GLN A 105 -12.72 0.45 17.60
CA GLN A 105 -11.59 1.05 16.89
C GLN A 105 -11.82 1.03 15.37
N VAL A 106 -12.29 -0.10 14.83
CA VAL A 106 -12.66 -0.19 13.41
C VAL A 106 -13.78 0.78 13.09
N LYS A 107 -14.87 0.81 13.88
CA LYS A 107 -15.98 1.76 13.68
C LYS A 107 -15.51 3.22 13.66
N GLN A 108 -14.55 3.59 14.50
CA GLN A 108 -13.97 4.93 14.48
C GLN A 108 -13.26 5.25 13.16
N LEU A 109 -12.47 4.32 12.62
CA LEU A 109 -11.80 4.49 11.33
C LEU A 109 -12.81 4.49 10.17
N MET A 110 -13.82 3.62 10.21
CA MET A 110 -14.89 3.58 9.20
C MET A 110 -15.63 4.91 9.10
N ARG A 111 -15.86 5.61 10.23
CA ARG A 111 -16.43 6.97 10.23
C ARG A 111 -15.54 7.99 9.52
N GLU A 112 -14.22 7.84 9.56
CA GLU A 112 -13.30 8.72 8.82
C GLU A 112 -13.30 8.41 7.32
N ILE A 113 -13.42 7.13 6.94
CA ILE A 113 -13.60 6.71 5.55
C ILE A 113 -14.89 7.30 4.99
N ALA A 114 -16.01 7.17 5.72
CA ALA A 114 -17.31 7.70 5.31
C ALA A 114 -17.33 9.23 5.18
N LYS A 115 -16.43 9.94 5.88
CA LYS A 115 -16.25 11.40 5.75
C LYS A 115 -15.35 11.80 4.57
N HIS A 116 -14.92 10.84 3.75
CA HIS A 116 -13.95 11.04 2.66
C HIS A 116 -12.68 11.77 3.13
N ASN A 117 -12.13 11.38 4.28
CA ASN A 117 -10.91 11.99 4.80
C ASN A 117 -9.78 11.87 3.75
N PRO A 118 -9.23 12.99 3.23
CA PRO A 118 -8.29 12.95 2.10
C PRO A 118 -6.96 12.28 2.45
N LEU A 119 -6.63 12.20 3.73
CA LEU A 119 -5.41 11.59 4.26
C LEU A 119 -5.50 10.05 4.33
N LEU A 120 -6.72 9.50 4.23
CA LEU A 120 -6.95 8.06 4.27
C LEU A 120 -6.96 7.49 2.85
N GLY A 121 -6.35 6.33 2.73
CA GLY A 121 -6.30 5.55 1.50
C GLY A 121 -5.07 5.87 0.66
N LEU A 122 -4.72 4.92 -0.19
CA LEU A 122 -3.64 5.10 -1.17
C LEU A 122 -4.25 5.18 -2.57
N THR A 123 -3.95 6.26 -3.29
CA THR A 123 -4.36 6.39 -4.69
C THR A 123 -3.77 5.26 -5.50
N VAL A 124 -4.64 4.46 -6.11
CA VAL A 124 -4.23 3.36 -6.96
C VAL A 124 -4.02 3.95 -8.35
N LYS A 125 -2.82 3.77 -8.90
CA LYS A 125 -2.63 4.01 -10.32
C LYS A 125 -3.35 2.90 -11.06
N PHE A 126 -4.51 3.21 -11.61
CA PHE A 126 -5.18 2.32 -12.53
C PHE A 126 -4.36 2.31 -13.82
N ASP A 127 -3.37 1.42 -13.89
CA ASP A 127 -2.87 0.95 -15.16
C ASP A 127 -4.04 0.17 -15.77
N GLY A 128 -4.83 0.84 -16.62
CA GLY A 128 -5.95 0.20 -17.32
C GLY A 128 -5.55 -1.13 -17.97
N PRO A 129 -6.51 -1.95 -18.43
CA PRO A 129 -6.21 -3.29 -18.93
C PRO A 129 -5.04 -3.21 -19.92
N LYS A 130 -3.90 -3.79 -19.53
CA LYS A 130 -2.78 -3.99 -20.43
C LYS A 130 -3.28 -4.98 -21.47
N VAL A 131 -3.87 -4.44 -22.53
CA VAL A 131 -4.12 -5.17 -23.77
C VAL A 131 -2.76 -5.75 -24.11
N LYS A 132 -2.61 -7.07 -23.93
CA LYS A 132 -1.48 -7.80 -24.49
C LYS A 132 -1.65 -7.63 -25.99
N SER A 133 -1.02 -6.60 -26.55
CA SER A 133 -0.85 -6.55 -27.98
C SER A 133 0.00 -7.77 -28.31
N ASP A 134 -0.63 -8.77 -28.93
CA ASP A 134 0.06 -9.82 -29.68
C ASP A 134 0.86 -9.16 -30.79
N THR A 135 1.96 -8.53 -30.41
CA THR A 135 2.95 -8.01 -31.34
C THR A 135 3.93 -9.15 -31.54
N SER A 136 3.59 -9.95 -32.54
CA SER A 136 4.44 -10.91 -33.19
C SER A 136 5.90 -10.45 -33.24
N LYS A 137 6.80 -11.39 -32.92
CA LYS A 137 8.24 -11.28 -33.03
C LYS A 137 8.65 -10.72 -34.40
N ALA A 138 8.97 -9.43 -34.47
CA ALA A 138 9.81 -8.87 -35.51
C ALA A 138 11.15 -8.45 -34.88
N LYS A 139 12.20 -9.22 -35.19
CA LYS A 139 13.59 -8.94 -34.81
C LYS A 139 13.97 -7.51 -35.21
N SER A 140 14.17 -6.61 -34.26
CA SER A 140 14.87 -5.34 -34.53
C SER A 140 16.38 -5.55 -34.38
N LYS A 141 17.08 -5.42 -35.51
CA LYS A 141 18.52 -5.24 -35.56
C LYS A 141 18.88 -3.86 -35.00
N SER A 142 19.88 -3.84 -34.12
CA SER A 142 20.90 -2.80 -33.92
C SER A 142 20.48 -1.33 -33.84
N GLY A 143 20.68 -0.75 -32.65
CA GLY A 143 20.84 0.69 -32.46
C GLY A 143 21.27 1.00 -31.03
N LYS A 144 22.58 1.03 -30.77
CA LYS A 144 23.15 1.51 -29.49
C LYS A 144 22.62 2.92 -29.22
N LYS A 145 21.80 3.10 -28.17
CA LYS A 145 21.61 4.40 -27.53
C LYS A 145 22.29 4.40 -26.17
N ILE A 146 23.34 5.20 -26.10
CA ILE A 146 24.19 5.44 -24.97
C ILE A 146 23.37 6.11 -23.85
N ARG A 147 23.54 5.58 -22.64
CA ARG A 147 22.90 6.01 -21.40
C ARG A 147 23.63 7.25 -20.89
N ALA A 148 23.02 8.43 -20.96
CA ALA A 148 23.53 9.62 -20.27
C ALA A 148 23.21 9.48 -18.77
N THR A 149 24.22 9.14 -17.97
CA THR A 149 24.14 9.16 -16.50
C THR A 149 24.52 10.53 -15.96
N LYS A 150 23.73 11.04 -15.00
CA LYS A 150 23.91 12.28 -14.21
C LYS A 150 25.25 12.43 -13.46
N LYS A 151 26.24 11.56 -13.72
CA LYS A 151 27.61 11.63 -13.21
C LYS A 151 28.59 12.34 -14.17
N SER A 152 28.14 12.72 -15.37
CA SER A 152 28.97 13.33 -16.42
C SER A 152 28.91 14.86 -16.46
N GLU A 153 27.92 15.51 -15.83
CA GLU A 153 27.83 16.98 -15.80
C GLU A 153 28.90 17.61 -14.89
N ASN A 154 29.32 16.92 -13.82
CA ASN A 154 30.34 17.44 -12.89
C ASN A 154 31.77 17.40 -13.45
N ALA A 155 32.04 16.60 -14.49
CA ALA A 155 33.36 16.52 -15.11
C ALA A 155 33.60 17.66 -16.12
N TYR A 156 32.54 18.15 -16.77
CA TYR A 156 32.65 19.22 -17.76
C TYR A 156 32.86 20.59 -17.11
N PHE A 157 32.16 20.90 -16.01
CA PHE A 157 32.32 22.17 -15.29
C PHE A 157 33.72 22.33 -14.65
N LEU A 158 34.31 21.26 -14.12
CA LEU A 158 35.66 21.28 -13.55
C LEU A 158 36.77 21.44 -14.60
N SER A 159 36.49 21.12 -15.87
CA SER A 159 37.46 21.29 -16.98
C SER A 159 37.52 22.73 -17.53
N ILE A 160 36.50 23.54 -17.28
CA ILE A 160 36.45 24.95 -17.68
C ILE A 160 37.11 25.86 -16.61
N ALA A 161 37.12 25.44 -15.34
CA ALA A 161 37.67 26.22 -14.22
C ALA A 161 39.20 26.14 -14.06
N LYS A 162 39.92 25.40 -14.91
CA LYS A 162 41.39 25.20 -14.81
C LYS A 162 42.19 25.74 -16.01
N LYS A 163 41.71 26.77 -16.70
CA LYS A 163 42.61 27.57 -17.57
C LYS A 163 43.28 28.66 -16.74
N PRO A 164 44.59 28.61 -16.49
CA PRO A 164 45.31 29.78 -15.98
C PRO A 164 45.26 30.88 -17.03
N VAL A 165 44.94 32.09 -16.58
CA VAL A 165 45.12 33.32 -17.34
C VAL A 165 46.59 33.71 -17.23
N LYS A 166 47.18 33.97 -18.41
CA LYS A 166 48.58 34.33 -18.72
C LYS A 166 49.53 33.16 -18.98
#